data_AF-A0A3S1ZJC6-F1
#
_entry.id   AF-A0A3S1ZJC6-F1
#
_cell.length_a   1.000
_cell.length_b   1.000
_cell.length_c   1.000
_cell.angle_alpha   90.00
_cell.angle_beta   90.00
_cell.angle_gamma   90.00
#
_symmetry.space_group_name_H-M   'P 1'
#
loop_
_entity.id
_entity.type
_entity.pdbx_description
1 polymer ?
#
loop_
_entity_poly.entity_id
_entity_poly.type
_entity_poly.pdbx_seq_one_letter_code
_entity_poly.pdbx_strand_id
1 'polypeptide(L)' 'GTATGYDLEYLGETVRTRVLENSGIRLQWEIKRIGNFRPGHAVQEFLGQLL' A
#
# COMPACT_ATOMS: atom_id res chain seq x y z
N GLY A 1 -14.37 13.08 7.16
CA GLY A 1 -13.17 12.56 6.48
C GLY A 1 -13.47 12.42 5.00
N THR A 2 -12.50 12.73 4.14
CA THR A 2 -12.66 12.78 2.67
C THR A 2 -11.64 11.89 1.94
N ALA A 3 -11.08 10.89 2.63
CA ALA A 3 -10.09 9.97 2.06
C ALA A 3 -10.70 9.10 0.97
N THR A 4 -9.97 8.94 -0.12
CA THR A 4 -10.30 8.10 -1.27
C THR A 4 -9.70 6.71 -1.12
N GLY A 5 -10.12 5.77 -1.98
CA GLY A 5 -9.49 4.44 -2.02
C GLY A 5 -7.99 4.50 -2.35
N TYR A 6 -7.58 5.41 -3.23
CA TYR A 6 -6.16 5.61 -3.54
C TYR A 6 -5.36 6.04 -2.32
N ASP A 7 -5.91 6.94 -1.50
CA ASP A 7 -5.23 7.42 -0.29
C ASP A 7 -4.97 6.29 0.70
N LEU A 8 -5.94 5.37 0.86
CA LEU A 8 -5.81 4.22 1.74
C LEU A 8 -4.79 3.20 1.22
N GLU A 9 -4.80 2.90 -0.08
CA GLU A 9 -3.83 2.00 -0.71
C GLU A 9 -2.40 2.54 -0.59
N TYR A 10 -2.20 3.83 -0.93
CA TYR A 10 -0.89 4.47 -0.86
C TYR A 10 -0.35 4.54 0.57
N LEU A 11 -1.22 4.92 1.53
CA LEU A 11 -0.84 4.94 2.94
C LEU A 11 -0.47 3.55 3.44
N GLY A 12 -1.25 2.54 3.09
CA GLY A 12 -1.00 1.15 3.50
C GLY A 12 0.33 0.62 2.99
N GLU A 13 0.62 0.78 1.70
CA GLU A 13 1.91 0.37 1.13
C GLU A 13 3.08 1.20 1.70
N THR A 14 2.88 2.48 2.01
CA THR A 14 3.88 3.30 2.71
C THR A 14 4.21 2.73 4.09
N VAL A 15 3.19 2.38 4.88
CA VAL A 15 3.40 1.79 6.22
C VAL A 15 4.07 0.43 6.12
N ARG A 16 3.61 -0.44 5.19
CA ARG A 16 4.19 -1.77 4.95
C ARG A 16 5.68 -1.66 4.60
N THR A 17 6.04 -0.72 3.73
CA THR A 17 7.42 -0.41 3.35
C THR A 17 8.26 -0.05 4.57
N ARG A 18 7.82 0.95 5.35
CA ARG A 18 8.56 1.42 6.52
C ARG A 18 8.72 0.36 7.61
N VAL A 19 7.71 -0.48 7.83
CA VAL A 19 7.80 -1.55 8.82
C VAL A 19 8.81 -2.59 8.38
N LEU A 20 8.79 -2.96 7.10
CA LEU A 20 9.77 -3.90 6.56
C LEU A 20 11.19 -3.36 6.67
N GLU A 21 11.44 -2.10 6.27
CA GLU A 21 12.76 -1.45 6.38
C GLU A 21 13.26 -1.38 7.82
N ASN A 22 12.40 -0.99 8.77
CA ASN A 22 12.82 -0.73 10.14
C ASN A 22 12.88 -1.98 11.04
N SER A 23 12.15 -3.04 10.69
CA SER A 23 12.01 -4.22 11.57
C SER A 23 12.26 -5.56 10.88
N GLY A 24 12.38 -5.58 9.55
CA GLY A 24 12.42 -6.82 8.77
C GLY A 24 11.09 -7.57 8.70
N ILE A 25 10.00 -7.03 9.28
CA ILE A 25 8.70 -7.70 9.30
C ILE A 25 7.88 -7.33 8.05
N ARG A 26 7.48 -8.35 7.30
CA ARG A 26 6.59 -8.20 6.15
C ARG A 26 5.12 -8.26 6.59
N LEU A 27 4.52 -7.11 6.82
CA LEU A 27 3.08 -7.02 7.11
C LEU A 27 2.24 -7.54 5.95
N GLN A 28 1.01 -7.98 6.24
CA GLN A 28 0.02 -8.43 5.26
C GLN A 28 -1.27 -7.61 5.41
N TRP A 29 -1.99 -7.43 4.31
CA TRP A 29 -3.32 -6.83 4.37
C TRP A 29 -4.30 -7.83 5.00
N GLU A 30 -5.06 -7.38 6.00
CA GLU A 30 -6.17 -8.15 6.57
C GLU A 30 -7.45 -8.01 5.72
N ILE A 31 -7.63 -6.85 5.11
CA ILE A 31 -8.82 -6.51 4.33
C ILE A 31 -8.71 -6.97 2.87
N LYS A 32 -9.85 -7.25 2.27
CA LYS A 32 -9.95 -7.51 0.83
C LYS A 32 -10.06 -6.22 0.05
N ARG A 33 -9.21 -6.05 -0.96
CA ARG A 33 -9.24 -4.94 -1.93
C ARG A 33 -10.19 -5.27 -3.08
N ILE A 34 -11.13 -4.38 -3.37
CA ILE A 34 -12.16 -4.58 -4.40
C ILE A 34 -12.16 -3.38 -5.34
N GLY A 35 -12.29 -3.66 -6.64
CA GLY A 35 -12.30 -2.65 -7.70
C GLY A 35 -10.96 -2.56 -8.43
N ASN A 36 -10.93 -1.69 -9.44
CA ASN A 36 -9.74 -1.44 -10.25
C ASN A 36 -9.21 -0.04 -9.96
N PHE A 37 -7.89 0.11 -9.98
CA PHE A 37 -7.27 1.43 -9.97
C PHE A 37 -7.66 2.23 -11.21
N ARG A 38 -7.71 3.55 -11.07
CA ARG A 38 -7.80 4.43 -12.24
C ARG A 38 -6.52 4.31 -13.06
N PRO A 39 -6.59 4.45 -14.40
CA PRO A 39 -5.39 4.50 -15.23
C PRO A 39 -4.36 5.51 -14.69
N GLY A 40 -3.10 5.09 -14.58
CA GLY A 40 -2.00 5.92 -14.05
C GLY A 40 -1.99 6.14 -12.54
N HIS A 41 -2.92 5.57 -11.78
CA HIS A 41 -3.01 5.72 -10.31
C HIS A 41 -2.94 4.37 -9.59
N ALA A 42 -2.21 3.41 -10.13
CA ALA A 42 -1.96 2.16 -9.45
C ALA A 42 -0.92 2.36 -8.34
N VAL A 43 -1.19 1.80 -7.16
CA VAL A 43 -0.21 1.74 -6.07
C VAL A 43 0.48 0.38 -6.14
N GLN A 44 1.81 0.39 -6.22
CA GLN A 44 2.61 -0.83 -6.25
C GLN A 44 2.86 -1.37 -4.84
N GLU A 45 2.96 -2.70 -4.71
CA GLU A 45 3.31 -3.33 -3.43
C GLU A 45 4.66 -2.81 -2.95
N PHE A 46 4.76 -2.46 -1.66
CA PHE A 46 5.94 -1.84 -1.06
C PHE A 46 6.48 -0.63 -1.85
N LEU A 47 5.57 0.15 -2.46
CA LEU A 47 5.87 1.31 -3.29
C LEU A 47 6.85 1.02 -4.46
N GLY A 48 6.95 -0.24 -4.89
CA GLY A 48 7.86 -0.66 -5.96
C GLY A 48 9.33 -0.72 -5.57
N GLN A 49 9.67 -0.63 -4.28
CA GLN A 49 11.04 -0.83 -3.84
C GLN A 49 11.46 -2.30 -4.09
N LEU A 50 12.64 -2.46 -4.70
CA LEU A 50 13.32 -3.74 -4.78
C LEU A 50 13.81 -4.11 -3.38
N LEU A 51 13.16 -5.10 -2.79
CA LEU A 51 13.53 -5.71 -1.51
C LEU A 51 14.56 -6.80 -1.71
#